data_AF-A0ABD2NQE4-F1
#
_entry.id   AF-A0ABD2NQE4-F1
#
_cell.length_a   1.000
_cell.length_b   1.000
_cell.length_c   1.000
_cell.angle_alpha   90.00
_cell.angle_beta   90.00
_cell.angle_gamma   90.00
#
_symmetry.space_group_name_H-M   'P 1'
#
loop_
_entity.id
_entity.type
_entity.pdbx_description
1 polymer ?
#
loop_
_entity_poly.entity_id
_entity_poly.type
_entity_poly.pdbx_seq_one_letter_code
_entity_poly.pdbx_strand_id
1 'polypeptide(L)'
;MYEVDSNYIEEVSILYGRILDIHFGRRHIFELLSAAKVTAIIEEAQLKLPSSLRILQTPIMKTPVQHISNEILMKVHFSVSEFTSFDLIKVTPIPLKITKTSYWISKEPRTVLAVDYNTQIYFELTDDELKSSIPLTANAFLCSPMVVKNIDSNPNCIIDHLHNRLDRFKCHIEEKTSTGIIWKELYMANSWLYITDHTTSIAVICQGNRTELTIQESGIIQKSQDCIIKTRSLTLTPKLLYKSIPVLSSS
;
A
#
# COMPACT_ATOMS: atom_id res chain seq x y z
N MET A 1 10.11 29.18 55.56
CA MET A 1 8.76 29.57 55.10
C MET A 1 8.90 29.93 53.65
N TYR A 2 8.25 29.21 52.74
CA TYR A 2 8.26 29.54 51.32
C TYR A 2 6.92 30.22 51.01
N GLU A 3 6.99 31.49 50.66
CA GLU A 3 5.85 32.29 50.20
C GLU A 3 5.91 32.29 48.68
N VAL A 4 4.78 31.98 48.05
CA VAL A 4 4.64 31.98 46.58
C VAL A 4 3.56 33.00 46.25
N ASP A 5 3.98 34.13 45.72
CA ASP A 5 3.09 35.14 45.17
C ASP A 5 2.74 34.78 43.73
N SER A 6 1.46 34.51 43.46
CA SER A 6 0.95 34.28 42.10
C SER A 6 0.04 35.44 41.67
N ASN A 7 0.40 36.11 40.58
CA ASN A 7 -0.42 37.17 39.97
C ASN A 7 -1.46 36.57 39.03
N TYR A 8 -2.62 36.23 39.57
CA TYR A 8 -3.72 35.61 38.82
C TYR A 8 -4.22 36.46 37.64
N ILE A 9 -4.08 37.79 37.67
CA ILE A 9 -4.51 38.67 36.56
C ILE A 9 -3.61 38.44 35.33
N GLU A 10 -2.31 38.30 35.55
CA GLU A 10 -1.34 38.04 34.49
C GLU A 10 -1.55 36.66 33.88
N GLU A 11 -1.78 35.64 34.71
CA GLU A 11 -2.07 34.28 34.25
C GLU A 11 -3.35 34.22 33.39
N VAL A 12 -4.42 34.90 33.81
CA VAL A 12 -5.68 34.98 33.05
C VAL A 12 -5.47 35.71 31.72
N SER A 13 -4.71 36.81 31.71
CA SER A 13 -4.39 37.56 30.49
C SER A 13 -3.60 36.72 29.48
N ILE A 14 -2.61 35.95 29.95
CA ILE A 14 -1.83 35.02 29.12
C ILE A 14 -2.73 33.94 28.51
N LEU A 15 -3.60 33.33 29.32
CA LEU A 15 -4.50 32.28 28.84
C LEU A 15 -5.47 32.82 27.79
N TYR A 16 -6.04 34.00 28.01
CA TYR A 16 -6.94 34.67 27.07
C TYR A 16 -6.23 35.03 25.76
N GLY A 17 -4.99 35.52 25.81
CA GLY A 17 -4.16 35.77 24.63
C GLY A 17 -3.95 34.51 23.79
N ARG A 18 -3.69 33.35 24.43
CA ARG A 18 -3.56 32.06 23.72
C ARG A 18 -4.85 31.64 23.04
N ILE A 19 -5.99 31.84 23.68
CA ILE A 19 -7.32 31.56 23.10
C ILE A 19 -7.54 32.39 21.82
N LEU A 20 -7.24 33.68 21.87
CA LEU A 20 -7.37 34.56 20.70
C LEU A 20 -6.42 34.14 19.57
N ASP A 21 -5.17 33.82 19.89
CA ASP A 21 -4.20 33.36 18.90
C ASP A 21 -4.65 32.06 18.22
N ILE A 22 -5.24 31.11 18.97
CA ILE A 22 -5.82 29.88 18.40
C ILE A 22 -7.04 30.18 17.54
N HIS A 23 -7.92 31.09 17.99
CA HIS A 23 -9.08 31.52 17.21
C HIS A 23 -8.69 32.12 15.85
N PHE A 24 -7.63 32.93 15.83
CA PHE A 24 -7.10 33.54 14.61
C PHE A 24 -6.13 32.63 13.83
N GLY A 25 -5.96 31.37 14.24
CA GLY A 25 -5.11 30.39 13.56
C GLY A 25 -3.61 30.66 13.66
N ARG A 26 -3.17 31.46 14.63
CA ARG A 26 -1.76 31.82 14.88
C ARG A 26 -1.03 30.82 15.79
N ARG A 27 -1.78 30.00 16.53
CA ARG A 27 -1.27 28.98 17.47
C ARG A 27 -2.08 27.69 17.36
N HIS A 28 -1.49 26.59 17.84
CA HIS A 28 -2.15 25.28 17.81
C HIS A 28 -2.96 25.03 19.10
N ILE A 29 -4.09 24.33 19.01
CA ILE A 29 -4.95 23.99 20.18
C ILE A 29 -4.20 23.22 21.29
N PHE A 30 -3.13 22.51 20.92
CA PHE A 30 -2.29 21.76 21.85
C PHE A 30 -1.50 22.67 22.81
N GLU A 31 -1.48 23.97 22.58
CA GLU A 31 -0.90 24.97 23.50
C GLU A 31 -1.86 25.36 24.64
N LEU A 32 -3.17 25.08 24.49
CA LEU A 32 -4.18 25.24 25.54
C LEU A 32 -4.55 23.91 26.20
N LEU A 33 -4.67 22.85 25.40
CA LEU A 33 -4.99 21.51 25.87
C LEU A 33 -3.72 20.66 25.79
N SER A 34 -3.30 20.06 26.90
CA SER A 34 -2.16 19.12 26.85
C SER A 34 -2.45 18.00 25.85
N ALA A 35 -1.42 17.57 25.11
CA ALA A 35 -1.55 16.49 24.12
C ALA A 35 -2.22 15.25 24.74
N ALA A 36 -1.83 14.88 25.97
CA ALA A 36 -2.42 13.77 26.72
C ALA A 36 -3.93 13.92 26.95
N LYS A 37 -4.41 15.14 27.26
CA LYS A 37 -5.84 15.40 27.48
C LYS A 37 -6.64 15.27 26.18
N VAL A 38 -6.08 15.75 25.07
CA VAL A 38 -6.71 15.59 23.76
C VAL A 38 -6.74 14.12 23.34
N THR A 39 -5.64 13.39 23.52
CA THR A 39 -5.57 11.95 23.24
C THR A 39 -6.62 11.17 24.02
N ALA A 40 -6.76 11.43 25.33
CA ALA A 40 -7.77 10.76 26.16
C ALA A 40 -9.21 11.01 25.68
N ILE A 41 -9.53 12.25 25.29
CA ILE A 41 -10.85 12.60 24.73
C ILE A 41 -11.08 11.87 23.41
N ILE A 42 -10.07 11.83 22.54
CA ILE A 42 -10.14 11.13 21.26
C ILE A 42 -10.34 9.63 21.47
N GLU A 43 -9.61 9.01 22.39
CA GLU A 43 -9.75 7.58 22.73
C GLU A 43 -11.15 7.26 23.25
N GLU A 44 -11.69 8.08 24.15
CA GLU A 44 -13.06 7.91 24.66
C GLU A 44 -14.11 8.05 23.53
N ALA A 45 -13.94 9.04 22.66
CA ALA A 45 -14.82 9.22 21.50
C ALA A 45 -14.69 8.07 20.49
N GLN A 46 -13.48 7.54 20.31
CA GLN A 46 -13.19 6.44 19.40
C GLN A 46 -13.91 5.15 19.79
N LEU A 47 -14.10 4.90 21.09
CA LEU A 47 -14.86 3.74 21.61
C LEU A 47 -16.35 3.78 21.24
N LYS A 48 -16.89 4.98 20.93
CA LYS A 48 -18.29 5.18 20.54
C LYS A 48 -18.49 5.09 19.03
N LEU A 49 -17.40 5.03 18.25
CA LEU A 49 -17.45 4.93 16.80
C LEU A 49 -17.41 3.46 16.35
N PRO A 50 -18.01 3.13 15.18
CA PRO A 50 -17.76 1.88 14.50
C PRO A 50 -16.26 1.62 14.33
N SER A 51 -15.86 0.35 14.34
CA SER A 51 -14.46 -0.06 14.25
C SER A 51 -13.76 0.38 12.97
N SER A 52 -14.50 0.63 11.88
CA SER A 52 -13.97 1.14 10.60
C SER A 52 -13.66 2.63 10.64
N LEU A 53 -14.22 3.40 11.57
CA LEU A 53 -13.96 4.83 11.66
C LEU A 53 -12.79 5.12 12.60
N ARG A 54 -11.98 6.12 12.28
CA ARG A 54 -10.92 6.65 13.14
C ARG A 54 -10.97 8.16 13.18
N ILE A 55 -10.78 8.71 14.37
CA ILE A 55 -10.62 10.16 14.56
C ILE A 55 -9.16 10.51 14.26
N LEU A 56 -8.94 11.41 13.31
CA LEU A 56 -7.62 11.96 13.02
C LEU A 56 -7.22 12.91 14.15
N GLN A 57 -6.02 12.73 14.70
CA GLN A 57 -5.53 13.53 15.83
C GLN A 57 -5.26 14.99 15.47
N THR A 58 -5.21 15.31 14.18
CA THR A 58 -5.03 16.69 13.70
C THR A 58 -6.39 17.40 13.64
N PRO A 59 -6.60 18.49 14.41
CA PRO A 59 -7.85 19.23 14.40
C PRO A 59 -8.01 20.03 13.11
N ILE A 60 -9.26 20.29 12.73
CA ILE A 60 -9.59 21.20 11.63
C ILE A 60 -9.27 22.62 12.09
N MET A 61 -8.41 23.34 11.34
CA MET A 61 -7.77 24.59 11.78
C MET A 61 -8.73 25.73 12.17
N LYS A 62 -10.02 25.66 11.82
CA LYS A 62 -11.02 26.65 12.21
C LYS A 62 -11.72 26.21 13.49
N THR A 63 -11.26 26.73 14.62
CA THR A 63 -11.86 26.49 15.93
C THR A 63 -12.72 27.71 16.31
N PRO A 64 -14.06 27.66 16.16
CA PRO A 64 -14.91 28.75 16.60
C PRO A 64 -14.82 28.92 18.12
N VAL A 65 -14.64 30.16 18.55
CA VAL A 65 -14.70 30.58 19.95
C VAL A 65 -15.97 31.38 20.13
N GLN A 66 -16.79 30.99 21.10
CA GLN A 66 -18.04 31.65 21.46
C GLN A 66 -17.92 32.16 22.90
N HIS A 67 -18.23 33.44 23.11
CA HIS A 67 -18.34 33.99 24.45
C HIS A 67 -19.81 33.89 24.89
N ILE A 68 -20.08 33.13 25.94
CA ILE A 68 -21.42 32.93 26.47
C ILE A 68 -21.44 33.40 27.92
N SER A 69 -22.00 34.59 28.15
CA SER A 69 -22.16 35.21 29.47
C SER A 69 -20.83 35.35 30.25
N ASN A 70 -20.45 34.33 31.03
CA ASN A 70 -19.24 34.28 31.85
C ASN A 70 -18.23 33.20 31.40
N GLU A 71 -18.49 32.52 30.28
CA GLU A 71 -17.68 31.39 29.82
C GLU A 71 -17.16 31.63 28.40
N ILE A 72 -15.94 31.15 28.15
CA ILE A 72 -15.36 31.07 26.82
C ILE A 72 -15.49 29.62 26.35
N LEU A 73 -16.40 29.39 25.40
CA LEU A 73 -16.60 28.09 24.79
C LEU A 73 -15.77 27.99 23.52
N MET A 74 -14.84 27.03 23.50
CA MET A 74 -14.05 26.70 22.32
C MET A 74 -14.51 25.34 21.77
N LYS A 75 -14.91 25.30 20.50
CA LYS A 75 -15.32 24.04 19.85
C LYS A 75 -14.25 23.59 18.86
N VAL A 76 -13.60 22.49 19.18
CA VAL A 76 -12.56 21.88 18.34
C VAL A 76 -13.19 20.74 17.56
N HIS A 77 -12.97 20.73 16.25
CA HIS A 77 -13.47 19.69 15.36
C HIS A 77 -12.32 18.80 14.90
N PHE A 78 -12.50 17.49 15.01
CA PHE A 78 -11.57 16.49 14.48
C PHE A 78 -12.23 15.77 13.31
N SER A 79 -11.45 15.50 12.27
CA SER A 79 -11.94 14.73 11.13
C SER A 79 -12.09 13.27 11.52
N VAL A 80 -13.22 12.67 11.19
CA VAL A 80 -13.43 11.23 11.25
C VAL A 80 -13.23 10.68 9.85
N SER A 81 -12.34 9.70 9.71
CA SER A 81 -12.04 9.05 8.44
C SER A 81 -12.31 7.56 8.56
N GLU A 82 -12.79 6.97 7.47
CA GLU A 82 -12.97 5.53 7.38
C GLU A 82 -11.67 4.87 6.95
N PHE A 83 -11.28 3.83 7.69
CA PHE A 83 -10.16 2.96 7.40
C PHE A 83 -10.72 1.58 7.10
N THR A 84 -10.70 1.23 5.82
CA THR A 84 -11.09 -0.09 5.34
C THR A 84 -9.83 -0.86 4.96
N SER A 85 -9.79 -2.14 5.31
CA SER A 85 -8.67 -3.02 4.94
C SER A 85 -8.95 -3.62 3.56
N PHE A 86 -7.95 -3.58 2.69
CA PHE A 86 -8.05 -4.10 1.33
C PHE A 86 -6.95 -5.12 1.09
N ASP A 87 -7.27 -6.17 0.33
CA ASP A 87 -6.29 -7.10 -0.19
C ASP A 87 -5.59 -6.50 -1.41
N LEU A 88 -4.26 -6.46 -1.39
CA LEU A 88 -3.45 -5.98 -2.51
C LEU A 88 -3.16 -7.11 -3.49
N ILE A 89 -3.60 -6.94 -4.73
CA ILE A 89 -3.44 -7.88 -5.82
C ILE A 89 -2.58 -7.24 -6.91
N LYS A 90 -1.40 -7.83 -7.12
CA LYS A 90 -0.51 -7.46 -8.22
C LYS A 90 -0.65 -8.47 -9.35
N VAL A 91 -1.35 -8.09 -10.42
CA VAL A 91 -1.55 -8.98 -11.56
C VAL A 91 -0.33 -8.98 -12.47
N THR A 92 0.15 -10.18 -12.79
CA THR A 92 1.21 -10.36 -13.77
C THR A 92 0.62 -11.05 -15.00
N PRO A 93 0.49 -10.36 -16.15
CA PRO A 93 -0.04 -11.00 -17.36
C PRO A 93 0.92 -12.11 -17.80
N ILE A 94 0.35 -13.29 -18.02
CA ILE A 94 1.04 -14.47 -18.57
C ILE A 94 0.80 -14.46 -20.07
N PRO A 95 1.85 -14.35 -20.90
CA PRO A 95 1.67 -14.35 -22.34
C PRO A 95 1.24 -15.71 -22.88
N LEU A 96 0.32 -15.69 -23.84
CA LEU A 96 -0.17 -16.88 -24.53
C LEU A 96 0.51 -17.00 -25.88
N LYS A 97 1.17 -18.13 -26.14
CA LYS A 97 1.80 -18.40 -27.43
C LYS A 97 0.75 -18.64 -28.52
N ILE A 98 0.90 -17.98 -29.67
CA ILE A 98 -0.02 -18.10 -30.81
C ILE A 98 0.65 -18.81 -31.97
N THR A 99 1.88 -18.41 -32.28
CA THR A 99 2.71 -19.05 -33.31
C THR A 99 4.07 -19.39 -32.73
N LYS A 100 5.00 -19.87 -33.58
CA LYS A 100 6.38 -20.12 -33.13
C LYS A 100 7.03 -18.87 -32.57
N THR A 101 6.79 -17.70 -33.16
CA THR A 101 7.50 -16.46 -32.81
C THR A 101 6.59 -15.37 -32.24
N SER A 102 5.27 -15.55 -32.26
CA SER A 102 4.32 -14.56 -31.72
C SER A 102 3.53 -15.05 -30.51
N TYR A 103 3.26 -14.11 -29.60
CA TYR A 103 2.50 -14.31 -28.39
C TYR A 103 1.55 -13.14 -28.14
N TRP A 104 0.41 -13.42 -27.53
CA TRP A 104 -0.51 -12.43 -27.00
C TRP A 104 -0.16 -12.11 -25.56
N ILE A 105 -0.14 -10.83 -25.22
CA ILE A 105 0.02 -10.37 -23.85
C ILE A 105 -1.00 -9.27 -23.58
N SER A 106 -1.65 -9.33 -22.42
CA SER A 106 -2.48 -8.22 -21.96
C SER A 106 -1.59 -7.01 -21.63
N LYS A 107 -1.98 -5.84 -22.13
CA LYS A 107 -1.39 -4.54 -21.83
C LYS A 107 -2.29 -3.75 -20.87
N GLU A 108 -2.82 -4.42 -19.86
CA GLU A 108 -3.37 -3.66 -18.74
C GLU A 108 -2.26 -2.78 -18.12
N PRO A 109 -2.58 -1.56 -17.68
CA PRO A 109 -1.64 -0.72 -16.97
C PRO A 109 -1.09 -1.48 -15.76
N ARG A 110 0.18 -1.24 -15.41
CA ARG A 110 0.84 -1.89 -14.26
C ARG A 110 0.29 -1.31 -12.97
N THR A 111 -0.94 -1.70 -12.65
CA THR A 111 -1.64 -1.28 -11.45
C THR A 111 -1.67 -2.44 -10.45
N VAL A 112 -1.64 -2.06 -9.18
CA VAL A 112 -2.00 -2.91 -8.06
C VAL A 112 -3.46 -2.65 -7.75
N LEU A 113 -4.25 -3.70 -7.66
CA LEU A 113 -5.64 -3.61 -7.23
C LEU A 113 -5.70 -3.75 -5.73
N ALA A 114 -6.41 -2.85 -5.08
CA ALA A 114 -6.80 -2.99 -3.69
C ALA A 114 -8.28 -3.39 -3.68
N VAL A 115 -8.60 -4.57 -3.16
CA VAL A 115 -9.94 -5.16 -3.23
C VAL A 115 -10.46 -5.49 -1.83
N ASP A 116 -11.69 -5.08 -1.54
CA ASP A 116 -12.45 -5.58 -0.39
C ASP A 116 -13.62 -6.41 -0.93
N TYR A 117 -13.46 -7.73 -0.82
CA TYR A 117 -14.45 -8.70 -1.29
C TYR A 117 -15.75 -8.68 -0.47
N ASN A 118 -15.71 -8.24 0.80
CA ASN A 118 -16.89 -8.23 1.66
C ASN A 118 -17.84 -7.11 1.28
N THR A 119 -17.30 -5.92 1.00
CA THR A 119 -18.09 -4.75 0.59
C THR A 119 -18.22 -4.63 -0.93
N GLN A 120 -17.56 -5.52 -1.68
CA GLN A 120 -17.52 -5.54 -3.14
C GLN A 120 -17.05 -4.22 -3.75
N ILE A 121 -16.04 -3.61 -3.13
CA ILE A 121 -15.43 -2.38 -3.63
C ILE A 121 -13.94 -2.59 -3.90
N TYR A 122 -13.41 -1.81 -4.83
CA TYR A 122 -11.99 -1.86 -5.18
C TYR A 122 -11.50 -0.49 -5.63
N PHE A 123 -10.19 -0.32 -5.64
CA PHE A 123 -9.53 0.78 -6.31
C PHE A 123 -8.20 0.32 -6.93
N GLU A 124 -7.70 1.14 -7.85
CA GLU A 124 -6.46 0.88 -8.57
C GLU A 124 -5.39 1.83 -8.05
N LEU A 125 -4.20 1.29 -7.81
CA LEU A 125 -2.99 2.04 -7.47
C LEU A 125 -1.97 1.83 -8.57
N THR A 126 -1.42 2.91 -9.10
CA THR A 126 -0.19 2.85 -9.88
C THR A 126 1.00 2.46 -8.99
N ASP A 127 2.09 1.99 -9.60
CA ASP A 127 3.33 1.71 -8.85
C ASP A 127 3.84 2.96 -8.10
N ASP A 128 3.55 4.18 -8.56
CA ASP A 128 3.99 5.42 -7.90
C ASP A 128 3.06 5.85 -6.76
N GLU A 129 1.74 5.66 -6.90
CA GLU A 129 0.79 5.86 -5.80
C GLU A 129 1.00 4.87 -4.65
N LEU A 130 1.37 3.62 -4.98
CA LEU A 130 1.74 2.65 -3.96
C LEU A 130 3.02 3.07 -3.22
N LYS A 131 4.02 3.64 -3.92
CA LYS A 131 5.24 4.15 -3.28
C LYS A 131 5.01 5.41 -2.44
N SER A 132 4.05 6.26 -2.82
CA SER A 132 3.71 7.47 -2.06
C SER A 132 2.85 7.17 -0.82
N SER A 133 2.31 5.94 -0.73
CA SER A 133 1.56 5.47 0.43
C SER A 133 2.48 5.24 1.63
N ILE A 134 1.94 5.36 2.85
CA ILE A 134 2.74 5.27 4.08
C ILE A 134 2.96 3.78 4.40
N PRO A 135 4.20 3.28 4.41
CA PRO A 135 4.47 1.88 4.77
C PRO A 135 4.25 1.69 6.28
N LEU A 136 3.37 0.75 6.64
CA LEU A 136 3.14 0.35 8.03
C LEU A 136 4.02 -0.85 8.40
N THR A 137 4.15 -1.80 7.47
CA THR A 137 5.04 -2.96 7.58
C THR A 137 5.62 -3.31 6.20
N ALA A 138 6.40 -4.38 6.09
CA ALA A 138 6.91 -4.85 4.80
C ALA A 138 5.81 -5.14 3.75
N ASN A 139 4.60 -5.53 4.20
CA ASN A 139 3.49 -5.94 3.34
C ASN A 139 2.19 -5.18 3.62
N ALA A 140 2.23 -4.07 4.37
CA ALA A 140 1.05 -3.29 4.72
C ALA A 140 1.31 -1.80 4.49
N PHE A 141 0.37 -1.14 3.82
CA PHE A 141 0.45 0.25 3.40
C PHE A 141 -0.82 0.98 3.78
N LEU A 142 -0.68 2.22 4.24
CA LEU A 142 -1.79 3.14 4.41
C LEU A 142 -1.86 4.04 3.17
N CYS A 143 -2.91 3.84 2.37
CA CYS A 143 -3.15 4.52 1.12
C CYS A 143 -4.40 5.42 1.22
N SER A 144 -4.43 6.52 0.47
CA SER A 144 -5.60 7.41 0.36
C SER A 144 -6.04 7.48 -1.09
N PRO A 145 -6.89 6.55 -1.58
CA PRO A 145 -7.31 6.54 -2.98
C PRO A 145 -8.21 7.73 -3.28
N MET A 146 -8.09 8.29 -4.49
CA MET A 146 -9.00 9.35 -4.96
C MET A 146 -10.39 8.82 -5.31
N VAL A 147 -10.49 7.59 -5.81
CA VAL A 147 -11.73 6.99 -6.29
C VAL A 147 -11.81 5.53 -5.83
N VAL A 148 -12.91 5.18 -5.18
CA VAL A 148 -13.27 3.80 -4.85
C VAL A 148 -14.46 3.40 -5.73
N LYS A 149 -14.36 2.23 -6.36
CA LYS A 149 -15.32 1.71 -7.33
C LYS A 149 -16.03 0.49 -6.75
N ASN A 150 -17.30 0.32 -7.09
CA ASN A 150 -17.99 -0.95 -6.84
C ASN A 150 -17.65 -1.97 -7.95
N ILE A 151 -17.38 -3.21 -7.55
CA ILE A 151 -16.96 -4.32 -8.43
C ILE A 151 -18.02 -4.64 -9.49
N ASP A 152 -19.30 -4.62 -9.12
CA ASP A 152 -20.38 -5.04 -10.01
C ASP A 152 -20.82 -3.93 -10.97
N SER A 153 -20.86 -2.69 -10.49
CA SER A 153 -21.31 -1.55 -11.31
C SER A 153 -20.21 -0.92 -12.15
N ASN A 154 -18.94 -1.08 -11.74
CA ASN A 154 -17.79 -0.50 -12.44
C ASN A 154 -16.64 -1.53 -12.57
N PRO A 155 -16.85 -2.70 -13.20
CA PRO A 155 -15.77 -3.66 -13.39
C PRO A 155 -14.71 -3.08 -14.34
N ASN A 156 -13.46 -3.47 -14.11
CA ASN A 156 -12.41 -3.36 -15.11
C ASN A 156 -12.05 -4.76 -15.62
N CYS A 157 -11.19 -4.85 -16.63
CA CYS A 157 -10.90 -6.16 -17.21
C CYS A 157 -10.31 -7.17 -16.22
N ILE A 158 -9.43 -6.73 -15.31
CA ILE A 158 -8.82 -7.61 -14.32
C ILE A 158 -9.88 -8.15 -13.35
N ILE A 159 -10.78 -7.28 -12.86
CA ILE A 159 -11.88 -7.65 -11.98
C ILE A 159 -12.81 -8.65 -12.67
N ASP A 160 -13.19 -8.41 -13.92
CA ASP A 160 -14.04 -9.35 -14.67
C ASP A 160 -13.34 -10.71 -14.87
N HIS A 161 -12.03 -10.72 -15.12
CA HIS A 161 -11.26 -11.97 -15.16
C HIS A 161 -11.25 -12.71 -13.82
N LEU A 162 -11.05 -12.01 -12.69
CA LEU A 162 -11.07 -12.62 -11.36
C LEU A 162 -12.44 -13.23 -11.02
N HIS A 163 -13.52 -12.66 -11.57
CA HIS A 163 -14.89 -13.12 -11.36
C HIS A 163 -15.44 -14.00 -12.50
N ASN A 164 -14.61 -14.42 -13.46
CA ASN A 164 -15.00 -15.22 -14.63
C ASN A 164 -16.13 -14.61 -15.49
N ARG A 165 -16.17 -13.27 -15.61
CA ARG A 165 -17.16 -12.50 -16.37
C ARG A 165 -16.63 -12.10 -17.76
N LEU A 166 -16.14 -13.09 -18.50
CA LEU A 166 -15.35 -12.88 -19.73
C LEU A 166 -16.11 -12.22 -20.90
N ASP A 167 -17.44 -12.15 -20.82
CA ASP A 167 -18.29 -11.60 -21.87
C ASP A 167 -18.47 -10.06 -21.79
N ARG A 168 -18.10 -9.42 -20.67
CA ARG A 168 -18.43 -8.01 -20.41
C ARG A 168 -17.32 -7.02 -20.78
N PHE A 169 -16.07 -7.36 -20.49
CA PHE A 169 -14.91 -6.54 -20.85
C PHE A 169 -13.85 -7.37 -21.57
N LYS A 170 -13.39 -6.86 -22.70
CA LYS A 170 -12.21 -7.39 -23.38
C LYS A 170 -10.99 -6.62 -22.90
N CYS A 171 -10.06 -7.32 -22.25
CA CYS A 171 -8.75 -6.77 -21.92
C CYS A 171 -8.08 -6.29 -23.20
N HIS A 172 -7.25 -5.25 -23.09
CA HIS A 172 -6.45 -4.83 -24.22
C HIS A 172 -5.33 -5.86 -24.43
N ILE A 173 -5.45 -6.64 -25.50
CA ILE A 173 -4.48 -7.68 -25.86
C ILE A 173 -3.61 -7.16 -27.00
N GLU A 174 -2.30 -7.30 -26.86
CA GLU A 174 -1.34 -7.02 -27.92
C GLU A 174 -0.64 -8.29 -28.37
N GLU A 175 -0.45 -8.41 -29.69
CA GLU A 175 0.47 -9.37 -30.27
C GLU A 175 1.89 -8.81 -30.26
N LYS A 176 2.83 -9.63 -29.79
CA LYS A 176 4.25 -9.34 -29.82
C LYS A 176 5.01 -10.49 -30.43
N THR A 177 6.07 -10.15 -31.15
CA THR A 177 6.97 -11.11 -31.78
C THR A 177 8.29 -11.14 -31.02
N SER A 178 8.82 -12.33 -30.74
CA SER A 178 10.15 -12.50 -30.16
C SER A 178 10.78 -13.82 -30.63
N THR A 179 12.11 -13.80 -30.69
CA THR A 179 12.93 -14.97 -30.99
C THR A 179 13.80 -15.29 -29.78
N GLY A 180 13.93 -16.57 -29.44
CA GLY A 180 14.63 -17.03 -28.24
C GLY A 180 13.76 -17.04 -26.98
N ILE A 181 14.42 -17.05 -25.82
CA ILE A 181 13.75 -17.16 -24.52
C ILE A 181 13.60 -15.77 -23.90
N ILE A 182 12.35 -15.38 -23.62
CA ILE A 182 12.02 -14.21 -22.79
C ILE A 182 11.90 -14.67 -21.34
N TRP A 183 12.50 -13.92 -20.43
CA TRP A 183 12.39 -14.12 -18.99
C TRP A 183 11.74 -12.91 -18.32
N LYS A 184 10.82 -13.16 -17.40
CA LYS A 184 10.20 -12.15 -16.54
C LYS A 184 10.21 -12.63 -15.10
N GLU A 185 10.87 -11.89 -14.22
CA GLU A 185 10.82 -12.15 -12.78
C GLU A 185 9.40 -11.93 -12.26
N LEU A 186 8.93 -12.84 -11.41
CA LEU A 186 7.63 -12.77 -10.75
C LEU A 186 7.79 -12.20 -9.33
N TYR A 187 6.67 -11.77 -8.75
CA TYR A 187 6.66 -11.32 -7.35
C TYR A 187 6.99 -12.45 -6.36
N MET A 188 6.64 -13.70 -6.69
CA MET A 188 7.01 -14.87 -5.90
C MET A 188 8.54 -15.03 -5.88
N ALA A 189 9.10 -15.30 -4.71
CA ALA A 189 10.54 -15.43 -4.53
C ALA A 189 11.13 -16.47 -5.50
N ASN A 190 12.23 -16.09 -6.16
CA ASN A 190 13.01 -16.96 -7.07
C ASN A 190 12.15 -17.67 -8.11
N SER A 191 11.16 -16.95 -8.62
CA SER A 191 10.24 -17.44 -9.63
C SER A 191 10.34 -16.58 -10.88
N TRP A 192 10.47 -17.23 -12.03
CA TRP A 192 10.53 -16.56 -13.32
C TRP A 192 9.52 -17.18 -14.27
N LEU A 193 8.75 -16.32 -14.93
CA LEU A 193 7.99 -16.68 -16.10
C LEU A 193 8.94 -16.71 -17.31
N TYR A 194 8.82 -17.75 -18.12
CA TYR A 194 9.54 -17.87 -19.38
C TYR A 194 8.58 -18.05 -20.55
N ILE A 195 9.01 -17.59 -21.72
CA ILE A 195 8.38 -17.87 -23.02
C ILE A 195 9.49 -18.21 -23.99
N THR A 196 9.30 -19.26 -24.79
CA THR A 196 10.25 -19.71 -25.78
C THR A 196 9.58 -20.09 -27.10
N ASP A 197 10.24 -19.75 -28.20
CA ASP A 197 9.81 -20.05 -29.56
C ASP A 197 9.99 -21.52 -29.94
N HIS A 198 10.95 -22.23 -29.31
CA HIS A 198 11.25 -23.64 -29.56
C HIS A 198 11.60 -24.40 -28.27
N THR A 199 11.60 -25.73 -28.35
CA THR A 199 12.04 -26.59 -27.24
C THR A 199 13.50 -26.29 -26.93
N THR A 200 13.78 -25.85 -25.69
CA THR A 200 15.12 -25.43 -25.29
C THR A 200 15.55 -26.15 -24.02
N SER A 201 16.78 -26.71 -24.02
CA SER A 201 17.41 -27.23 -22.80
C SER A 201 18.04 -26.07 -22.04
N ILE A 202 17.73 -25.98 -20.74
CA ILE A 202 18.34 -25.05 -19.80
C ILE A 202 19.07 -25.82 -18.71
N ALA A 203 20.14 -25.23 -18.19
CA ALA A 203 20.90 -25.84 -17.13
C ALA A 203 20.52 -25.24 -15.79
N VAL A 204 20.21 -26.09 -14.82
CA VAL A 204 19.96 -25.72 -13.43
C VAL A 204 21.11 -26.24 -12.59
N ILE A 205 21.83 -25.35 -11.92
CA ILE A 205 22.98 -25.71 -11.09
C ILE A 205 22.63 -25.35 -9.64
N CYS A 206 22.51 -26.37 -8.78
CA CYS A 206 22.21 -26.21 -7.35
C CYS A 206 23.32 -26.89 -6.55
N GLN A 207 23.95 -26.19 -5.60
CA GLN A 207 25.01 -26.76 -4.74
C GLN A 207 26.13 -27.46 -5.53
N GLY A 208 26.46 -26.95 -6.72
CA GLY A 208 27.46 -27.55 -7.62
C GLY A 208 26.92 -28.69 -8.53
N ASN A 209 25.73 -29.22 -8.27
CA ASN A 209 25.11 -30.24 -9.11
C ASN A 209 24.37 -29.60 -10.29
N ARG A 210 24.76 -29.98 -11.50
CA ARG A 210 24.11 -29.54 -12.74
C ARG A 210 23.05 -30.55 -13.18
N THR A 211 21.86 -30.06 -13.44
CA THR A 211 20.76 -30.79 -14.08
C THR A 211 20.32 -30.05 -15.33
N GLU A 212 19.92 -30.78 -16.37
CA GLU A 212 19.33 -30.20 -17.58
C GLU A 212 17.81 -30.31 -17.49
N LEU A 213 17.12 -29.24 -17.84
CA LEU A 213 15.67 -29.18 -17.87
C LEU A 213 15.21 -28.67 -19.24
N THR A 214 14.25 -29.37 -19.84
CA THR A 214 13.67 -28.96 -21.11
C THR A 214 12.49 -28.04 -20.87
N ILE A 215 12.53 -26.83 -21.43
CA ILE A 215 11.40 -25.89 -21.44
C ILE A 215 10.79 -25.76 -22.83
N GLN A 216 9.47 -25.56 -22.87
CA GLN A 216 8.68 -25.39 -24.09
C GLN A 216 7.59 -24.34 -23.85
N GLU A 217 7.19 -23.68 -24.94
CA GLU A 217 6.09 -22.70 -24.99
C GLU A 217 6.21 -21.60 -23.93
N SER A 218 5.41 -21.66 -22.86
CA SER A 218 5.46 -20.72 -21.74
C SER A 218 5.27 -21.47 -20.44
N GLY A 219 5.87 -20.99 -19.37
CA GLY A 219 5.73 -21.61 -18.06
C GLY A 219 6.40 -20.81 -16.96
N ILE A 220 6.22 -21.28 -15.73
CA ILE A 220 6.85 -20.69 -14.54
C ILE A 220 7.87 -21.67 -14.01
N ILE A 221 9.08 -21.19 -13.78
CA ILE A 221 10.12 -21.94 -13.06
C ILE A 221 10.36 -21.29 -11.71
N GLN A 222 10.28 -22.09 -10.65
CA GLN A 222 10.60 -21.68 -9.29
C GLN A 222 11.77 -22.54 -8.79
N LYS A 223 12.77 -21.88 -8.18
CA LYS A 223 13.96 -22.55 -7.65
C LYS A 223 14.33 -22.04 -6.26
N SER A 224 15.09 -22.84 -5.52
CA SER A 224 15.65 -22.44 -4.22
C SER A 224 16.78 -21.43 -4.38
N GLN A 225 17.17 -20.80 -3.27
CA GLN A 225 18.14 -19.69 -3.25
C GLN A 225 19.58 -20.09 -3.62
N ASP A 226 19.87 -21.37 -3.61
CA ASP A 226 21.16 -21.98 -3.93
C ASP A 226 21.25 -22.50 -5.38
N CYS A 227 20.21 -22.27 -6.17
CA CYS A 227 20.11 -22.73 -7.56
C CYS A 227 20.24 -21.57 -8.54
N ILE A 228 21.12 -21.71 -9.54
CA ILE A 228 21.20 -20.79 -10.68
C ILE A 228 20.63 -21.46 -11.94
N ILE A 229 19.96 -20.68 -12.79
CA ILE A 229 19.50 -21.14 -14.10
C ILE A 229 20.39 -20.51 -15.15
N LYS A 230 21.03 -21.33 -15.99
CA LYS A 230 21.85 -20.90 -17.11
C LYS A 230 21.21 -21.30 -18.43
N THR A 231 21.00 -20.31 -19.29
CA THR A 231 20.72 -20.50 -20.71
C THR A 231 21.97 -20.15 -21.52
N ARG A 232 21.89 -20.26 -22.85
CA ARG A 232 22.99 -19.83 -23.73
C ARG A 232 23.30 -18.34 -23.63
N SER A 233 22.30 -17.51 -23.30
CA SER A 233 22.40 -16.04 -23.36
C SER A 233 22.28 -15.36 -22.00
N LEU A 234 21.81 -16.05 -20.96
CA LEU A 234 21.48 -15.44 -19.67
C LEU A 234 21.77 -16.39 -18.51
N THR A 235 22.17 -15.82 -17.37
CA THR A 235 22.19 -16.52 -16.09
C THR A 235 21.18 -15.83 -15.15
N LEU A 236 20.19 -16.57 -14.70
CA LEU A 236 19.26 -16.12 -13.66
C LEU A 236 19.82 -16.53 -12.30
N THR A 237 19.98 -15.54 -11.44
CA THR A 237 20.44 -15.74 -10.06
C THR A 237 19.28 -15.45 -9.10
N PRO A 238 19.03 -16.33 -8.13
CA PRO A 238 18.02 -16.11 -7.11
C PRO A 238 18.43 -14.99 -6.17
N LYS A 239 17.45 -14.29 -5.61
CA LYS A 239 17.66 -13.29 -4.56
C LYS A 239 17.82 -14.00 -3.22
N LEU A 240 18.91 -13.71 -2.52
CA LEU A 240 19.12 -14.13 -1.14
C LEU A 240 18.13 -13.37 -0.25
N LEU A 241 17.17 -14.09 0.35
CA LEU A 241 16.36 -13.51 1.42
C LEU A 241 17.21 -13.52 2.69
N TYR A 242 18.01 -12.48 2.90
CA TYR A 242 18.59 -12.26 4.22
C TYR A 242 17.43 -11.96 5.18
N LYS A 243 17.04 -12.94 6.01
CA LYS A 243 16.51 -12.59 7.33
C LYS A 243 17.64 -11.84 8.00
N SER A 244 17.40 -10.57 8.34
CA SER A 244 18.30 -9.82 9.22
C SER A 244 18.53 -10.65 10.47
N ILE A 245 19.70 -11.29 10.55
CA ILE A 245 20.20 -11.84 11.80
C ILE A 245 20.54 -10.59 12.63
N PRO A 246 19.89 -10.34 13.77
CA PRO A 246 20.37 -9.31 14.67
C PRO A 246 21.73 -9.79 15.17
N VAL A 247 22.80 -9.22 14.63
CA VAL A 247 24.13 -9.38 15.21
C VAL A 247 24.11 -8.51 16.47
N LEU A 248 23.87 -9.15 17.62
CA LEU A 248 24.35 -8.66 18.90
C LEU A 248 25.88 -8.64 18.81
N SER A 249 26.46 -7.47 18.53
CA SER A 249 27.88 -7.26 18.80
C SER A 249 28.03 -6.90 20.28
N SER A 250 28.33 -7.92 21.07
CA SER A 250 28.95 -7.77 22.39
C SER A 250 30.46 -7.90 22.24
N SER A 251 31.17 -6.79 22.43
CA SER A 251 32.57 -6.72 22.91
C SER A 251 32.93 -5.26 23.11
#